data_AF-A0A1Z9P8W9-F1
#
_entry.id   AF-A0A1Z9P8W9-F1
#
_cell.length_a   1.000
_cell.length_b   1.000
_cell.length_c   1.000
_cell.angle_alpha   90.00
_cell.angle_beta   90.00
_cell.angle_gamma   90.00
#
_symmetry.space_group_name_H-M   'P 1'
#
loop_
_entity.id
_entity.type
_entity.pdbx_description
1 polymer ?
#
loop_
_entity_poly.entity_id
_entity_poly.type
_entity_poly.pdbx_seq_one_letter_code
_entity_poly.pdbx_strand_id
1 'polypeptide(L)'
;MDENTLLIALGIVCLFVVIGIATKKIIFFDSDEDLWANILFFFWGLCFGGVISLYPELETYTMVQKIFFWLGAVIFGGIALGCLVKTFSATIKGNGIILGLFMLVFKLLFTLVMILFILGKISEAFDDDNKKKKGNIVILLALFALLKLFWKPLKNFFINGDKVRAKRGELIQVESNTPSQ
;
A
#
# COMPACT_ATOMS: atom_id res chain seq x y z
N MET A 1 -23.49 -12.17 -12.82
CA MET A 1 -22.21 -12.90 -12.71
C MET A 1 -22.24 -13.59 -11.37
N ASP A 2 -22.15 -14.90 -11.35
CA ASP A 2 -22.13 -15.69 -10.11
C ASP A 2 -20.80 -15.46 -9.36
N GLU A 3 -20.85 -15.62 -8.03
CA GLU A 3 -19.73 -15.38 -7.13
C GLU A 3 -18.47 -16.15 -7.54
N ASN A 4 -18.66 -17.39 -8.01
CA ASN A 4 -17.57 -18.24 -8.49
C ASN A 4 -16.86 -17.65 -9.71
N THR A 5 -17.61 -17.12 -10.69
CA THR A 5 -17.02 -16.46 -11.87
C THR A 5 -16.23 -15.21 -11.47
N LEU A 6 -16.71 -14.45 -10.48
CA LEU A 6 -15.98 -13.27 -9.97
C LEU A 6 -14.66 -13.67 -9.29
N LEU A 7 -14.68 -14.72 -8.46
CA LEU A 7 -13.47 -15.24 -7.81
C LEU A 7 -12.45 -15.79 -8.81
N ILE A 8 -12.91 -16.52 -9.82
CA ILE A 8 -12.06 -17.04 -10.90
C ILE A 8 -11.43 -15.88 -11.68
N ALA A 9 -12.21 -14.87 -12.05
CA ALA A 9 -11.70 -13.69 -12.75
C ALA A 9 -10.63 -12.95 -11.92
N LEU A 10 -10.88 -12.74 -10.63
CA LEU A 10 -9.89 -12.15 -9.71
C LEU A 10 -8.62 -13.01 -9.60
N GLY A 11 -8.77 -14.34 -9.53
CA GLY A 11 -7.64 -15.27 -9.50
C GLY A 11 -6.75 -15.16 -10.75
N ILE A 12 -7.37 -15.09 -11.93
CA ILE A 12 -6.65 -14.92 -13.20
C ILE A 12 -5.92 -13.57 -13.22
N VAL A 13 -6.57 -12.50 -12.76
CA VAL A 13 -5.97 -11.16 -12.67
C VAL A 13 -4.74 -11.16 -11.74
N CYS A 14 -4.84 -11.80 -10.56
CA CYS A 14 -3.73 -11.95 -9.64
C CYS A 14 -2.57 -12.74 -10.27
N LEU A 15 -2.87 -13.85 -10.96
CA LEU A 15 -1.85 -14.65 -11.66
C LEU A 15 -1.14 -13.84 -12.75
N PHE A 16 -1.88 -13.06 -13.54
CA PHE A 16 -1.31 -12.18 -14.55
C PHE A 16 -0.31 -11.19 -13.92
N VAL A 17 -0.67 -10.55 -12.81
CA VAL A 17 0.22 -9.63 -12.09
C VAL A 17 1.46 -10.35 -11.57
N VAL A 18 1.30 -11.50 -10.89
CA VAL A 18 2.42 -12.27 -10.34
C VAL A 18 3.38 -12.73 -11.43
N ILE A 19 2.87 -13.25 -12.55
CA ILE A 19 3.68 -13.65 -13.71
C ILE A 19 4.37 -12.41 -14.30
N GLY A 20 3.69 -11.29 -14.41
CA GLY A 20 4.26 -10.03 -14.90
C GLY A 20 5.43 -9.53 -14.04
N ILE A 21 5.32 -9.64 -12.71
CA ILE A 21 6.40 -9.32 -11.76
C ILE A 21 7.55 -10.30 -11.92
N ALA A 22 7.27 -11.60 -11.90
CA ALA A 22 8.27 -12.67 -11.98
C ALA A 22 9.06 -12.63 -13.31
N THR A 23 8.37 -12.34 -14.41
CA THR A 23 8.98 -12.17 -15.74
C THR A 23 9.66 -10.81 -15.92
N LYS A 24 9.66 -9.95 -14.89
CA LYS A 24 10.22 -8.59 -14.92
C LYS A 24 9.64 -7.74 -16.05
N LYS A 25 8.36 -7.93 -16.37
CA LYS A 25 7.62 -7.12 -17.36
C LYS A 25 6.85 -5.99 -16.70
N ILE A 26 6.43 -6.18 -15.45
CA ILE A 26 5.60 -5.23 -14.67
C ILE A 26 6.41 -4.74 -13.46
N ILE A 27 6.40 -3.43 -13.23
CA ILE A 27 6.92 -2.80 -12.00
C ILE A 27 5.80 -2.73 -10.97
N PHE A 28 5.95 -3.44 -9.85
CA PHE A 28 4.95 -3.45 -8.78
C PHE A 28 5.19 -2.38 -7.73
N PHE A 29 6.39 -2.23 -7.19
CA PHE A 29 6.80 -1.02 -6.49
C PHE A 29 8.10 -0.56 -7.10
N ASP A 30 8.15 0.73 -7.45
CA ASP A 30 9.33 1.27 -8.10
C ASP A 30 10.52 1.33 -7.15
N SER A 31 10.25 1.74 -5.90
CA SER A 31 11.24 1.85 -4.84
C SER A 31 10.62 1.59 -3.47
N ASP A 32 11.46 1.56 -2.43
CA ASP A 32 11.02 1.56 -1.02
C ASP A 32 10.08 2.72 -0.72
N GLU A 33 10.36 3.89 -1.29
CA GLU A 33 9.55 5.08 -1.08
C GLU A 33 8.14 4.95 -1.69
N ASP A 34 8.00 4.27 -2.83
CA ASP A 34 6.70 3.99 -3.46
C ASP A 34 5.85 3.06 -2.57
N LEU A 35 6.47 2.01 -2.02
CA LEU A 35 5.82 1.12 -1.05
C LEU A 35 5.34 1.89 0.19
N TRP A 36 6.22 2.69 0.80
CA TRP A 36 5.89 3.44 2.00
C TRP A 36 4.85 4.53 1.75
N ALA A 37 4.92 5.23 0.60
CA ALA A 37 3.91 6.20 0.21
C ALA A 37 2.52 5.54 0.12
N ASN A 38 2.44 4.35 -0.47
CA ASN A 38 1.18 3.62 -0.58
C ASN A 38 0.64 3.20 0.80
N ILE A 39 1.49 2.72 1.73
CA ILE A 39 1.07 2.39 3.10
C ILE A 39 0.61 3.65 3.86
N LEU A 40 1.39 4.74 3.77
CA LEU A 40 1.10 6.00 4.44
C LEU A 40 -0.17 6.67 3.90
N PHE A 41 -0.50 6.47 2.62
CA PHE A 41 -1.77 6.91 2.05
C PHE A 41 -2.96 6.36 2.85
N PHE A 42 -2.97 5.07 3.19
CA PHE A 42 -4.04 4.48 3.99
C PHE A 42 -4.05 5.00 5.42
N PHE A 43 -2.88 5.16 6.05
CA PHE A 43 -2.78 5.71 7.40
C PHE A 43 -3.33 7.14 7.48
N TRP A 44 -2.85 8.04 6.64
CA TRP A 44 -3.30 9.43 6.62
C TRP A 44 -4.74 9.57 6.09
N GLY A 45 -5.15 8.70 5.16
CA GLY A 45 -6.53 8.62 4.69
C GLY A 45 -7.50 8.22 5.81
N LEU A 46 -7.09 7.30 6.69
CA LEU A 46 -7.86 6.92 7.88
C LEU A 46 -7.92 8.08 8.89
N CYS A 47 -6.80 8.75 9.18
CA CYS A 47 -6.79 9.95 10.02
C CYS A 47 -7.71 11.05 9.46
N PHE A 48 -7.67 11.28 8.14
CA PHE A 48 -8.55 12.22 7.47
C PHE A 48 -10.02 11.80 7.59
N GLY A 49 -10.35 10.54 7.32
CA GLY A 49 -11.70 10.01 7.48
C GLY A 49 -12.20 10.12 8.93
N GLY A 50 -11.32 9.88 9.91
CA GLY A 50 -11.60 10.07 11.33
C GLY A 50 -11.93 11.52 11.68
N VAL A 51 -11.13 12.48 11.21
CA VAL A 51 -11.44 13.91 11.39
C VAL A 51 -12.77 14.26 10.72
N ILE A 52 -12.98 13.88 9.46
CA ILE A 52 -14.22 14.17 8.73
C ILE A 52 -15.45 13.52 9.41
N SER A 53 -15.29 12.38 10.08
CA SER A 53 -16.39 11.74 10.81
C SER A 53 -16.92 12.58 11.99
N LEU A 54 -16.11 13.50 12.52
CA LEU A 54 -16.50 14.44 13.58
C LEU A 54 -17.21 15.69 13.04
N TYR A 55 -17.35 15.83 11.71
CA TYR A 55 -18.01 16.97 11.08
C TYR A 55 -19.43 17.25 11.61
N PRO A 56 -20.29 16.24 11.88
CA PRO A 56 -21.63 16.48 12.41
C PRO A 56 -21.63 17.16 13.78
N GLU A 57 -20.59 16.96 14.59
CA GLU A 57 -20.48 17.56 15.93
C GLU A 57 -19.92 18.99 15.89
N LEU A 58 -19.45 19.44 14.73
CA LEU A 58 -18.72 20.70 14.57
C LEU A 58 -19.55 21.90 15.05
N GLU A 59 -20.87 21.86 14.96
CA GLU A 59 -21.74 22.95 15.43
C GLU A 59 -21.60 23.22 16.94
N THR A 60 -21.40 22.15 17.72
CA THR A 60 -21.26 22.19 19.19
C THR A 60 -19.87 22.62 19.65
N TYR A 61 -18.90 22.66 18.74
CA TYR A 61 -17.51 22.94 19.06
C TYR A 61 -17.25 24.44 19.21
N THR A 62 -16.33 24.76 20.13
CA THR A 62 -15.77 26.11 20.27
C THR A 62 -15.04 26.54 18.99
N MET A 63 -14.85 27.85 18.80
CA MET A 63 -14.16 28.39 17.63
C MET A 63 -12.73 27.83 17.48
N VAL A 64 -12.02 27.64 18.60
CA VAL A 64 -10.68 27.05 18.61
C VAL A 64 -10.71 25.60 18.12
N GLN A 65 -11.64 24.78 18.61
CA GLN A 65 -11.81 23.39 18.15
C GLN A 65 -12.16 23.30 16.66
N LYS A 66 -12.98 24.23 16.14
CA LYS A 66 -13.28 24.33 14.70
C LYS A 66 -12.03 24.61 13.86
N ILE A 67 -11.13 25.47 14.35
CA ILE A 67 -9.85 25.76 13.67
C ILE A 67 -8.98 24.50 13.64
N PHE A 68 -8.83 23.80 14.77
CA PHE A 68 -8.06 22.55 14.83
C PHE A 68 -8.65 21.46 13.94
N PHE A 69 -9.97 21.34 13.87
CA PHE A 69 -10.66 20.42 12.97
C PHE A 69 -10.26 20.67 11.51
N TRP A 70 -10.40 21.90 11.02
CA TRP A 70 -10.08 22.23 9.63
C TRP A 70 -8.59 22.11 9.33
N LEU A 71 -7.74 22.51 10.28
CA LEU A 71 -6.30 22.33 10.16
C LEU A 71 -5.93 20.83 10.05
N GLY A 72 -6.51 19.99 10.89
CA GLY A 72 -6.34 18.54 10.83
C GLY A 72 -6.84 17.95 9.51
N ALA A 73 -8.02 18.36 9.04
CA ALA A 73 -8.58 17.91 7.77
C ALA A 73 -7.67 18.27 6.58
N VAL A 74 -7.17 19.52 6.53
CA VAL A 74 -6.27 19.98 5.47
C VAL A 74 -4.92 19.26 5.52
N ILE A 75 -4.33 19.10 6.70
CA ILE A 75 -3.02 18.43 6.85
C ILE A 75 -3.13 16.94 6.49
N PHE A 76 -4.06 16.21 7.09
CA PHE A 76 -4.19 14.76 6.86
C PHE A 76 -4.63 14.48 5.42
N GLY A 77 -5.60 15.24 4.90
CA GLY A 77 -6.05 15.14 3.52
C GLY A 77 -4.94 15.49 2.51
N GLY A 78 -4.18 16.55 2.78
CA GLY A 78 -3.06 16.98 1.94
C GLY A 78 -1.93 15.95 1.88
N ILE A 79 -1.54 15.38 3.03
CA ILE A 79 -0.51 14.34 3.08
C ILE A 79 -1.00 13.06 2.39
N ALA A 80 -2.25 12.64 2.63
CA ALA A 80 -2.84 11.48 1.96
C ALA A 80 -2.84 11.67 0.43
N LEU A 81 -3.31 12.82 -0.05
CA LEU A 81 -3.30 13.14 -1.47
C LEU A 81 -1.88 13.16 -2.05
N GLY A 82 -0.91 13.75 -1.34
CA GLY A 82 0.49 13.74 -1.75
C GLY A 82 1.06 12.32 -1.90
N CYS A 83 0.74 11.43 -0.95
CA CYS A 83 1.13 10.02 -1.00
C CYS A 83 0.49 9.29 -2.20
N LEU A 84 -0.79 9.55 -2.47
CA LEU A 84 -1.50 8.99 -3.62
C LEU A 84 -0.89 9.46 -4.94
N VAL A 85 -0.62 10.76 -5.07
CA VAL A 85 0.01 11.34 -6.27
C VAL A 85 1.42 10.78 -6.49
N LYS A 86 2.21 10.61 -5.42
CA LYS A 86 3.54 10.00 -5.51
C LYS A 86 3.44 8.56 -6.03
N THR A 87 2.55 7.76 -5.46
CA THR A 87 2.30 6.37 -5.88
C THR A 87 1.79 6.30 -7.32
N PHE A 88 0.87 7.19 -7.70
CA PHE A 88 0.36 7.33 -9.07
C PHE A 88 1.50 7.62 -10.05
N SER A 89 2.32 8.64 -9.77
CA SER A 89 3.42 9.06 -10.65
C SER A 89 4.44 7.95 -10.85
N ALA A 90 4.88 7.29 -9.77
CA ALA A 90 5.82 6.18 -9.83
C ALA A 90 5.25 5.01 -10.66
N THR A 91 3.96 4.70 -10.48
CA THR A 91 3.31 3.59 -11.16
C THR A 91 3.15 3.83 -12.66
N ILE A 92 2.74 5.04 -13.06
CA ILE A 92 2.57 5.41 -14.47
C ILE A 92 3.92 5.49 -15.17
N LYS A 93 4.94 6.10 -14.53
CA LYS A 93 6.30 6.15 -15.08
C LYS A 93 6.90 4.75 -15.26
N GLY A 94 6.65 3.82 -14.35
CA GLY A 94 7.20 2.47 -14.41
C GLY A 94 6.54 1.54 -15.43
N ASN A 95 5.23 1.70 -15.68
CA ASN A 95 4.45 0.74 -16.44
C ASN A 95 3.80 1.31 -17.73
N GLY A 96 3.85 2.63 -17.94
CA GLY A 96 3.05 3.31 -18.95
C GLY A 96 1.61 3.58 -18.46
N ILE A 97 0.82 4.33 -19.24
CA ILE A 97 -0.48 4.86 -18.78
C ILE A 97 -1.50 3.74 -18.53
N ILE A 98 -1.74 2.85 -19.50
CA ILE A 98 -2.79 1.83 -19.42
C ILE A 98 -2.46 0.82 -18.32
N LEU A 99 -1.28 0.19 -18.40
CA LEU A 99 -0.85 -0.78 -17.41
C LEU A 99 -0.64 -0.12 -16.05
N GLY A 100 -0.16 1.12 -16.00
CA GLY A 100 0.05 1.85 -14.75
C GLY A 100 -1.25 2.16 -14.00
N LEU A 101 -2.33 2.55 -14.68
CA LEU A 101 -3.63 2.73 -14.05
C LEU A 101 -4.16 1.42 -13.45
N PHE A 102 -4.07 0.33 -14.21
CA PHE A 102 -4.42 -1.00 -13.73
C PHE A 102 -3.58 -1.41 -12.50
N MET A 103 -2.26 -1.21 -12.57
CA MET A 103 -1.35 -1.53 -11.48
C MET A 103 -1.60 -0.65 -10.25
N LEU A 104 -1.98 0.61 -10.41
CA LEU A 104 -2.29 1.48 -9.29
C LEU A 104 -3.46 0.95 -8.47
N VAL A 105 -4.57 0.61 -9.13
CA VAL A 105 -5.75 0.01 -8.47
C VAL A 105 -5.35 -1.28 -7.77
N PHE A 106 -4.59 -2.14 -8.45
CA PHE A 106 -4.14 -3.40 -7.86
C PHE A 106 -3.23 -3.19 -6.64
N LYS A 107 -2.28 -2.24 -6.69
CA LYS A 107 -1.41 -1.88 -5.55
C LYS A 107 -2.21 -1.36 -4.37
N LEU A 108 -3.21 -0.49 -4.61
CA LEU A 108 -4.06 0.05 -3.54
C LEU A 108 -4.86 -1.08 -2.87
N LEU A 109 -5.52 -1.94 -3.66
CA LEU A 109 -6.28 -3.08 -3.14
C LEU A 109 -5.38 -4.08 -2.39
N PHE A 110 -4.22 -4.40 -2.95
CA PHE A 110 -3.25 -5.29 -2.31
C PHE A 110 -2.82 -4.75 -0.94
N THR A 111 -2.43 -3.48 -0.87
CA THR A 111 -2.02 -2.85 0.39
C THR A 111 -3.18 -2.79 1.39
N LEU A 112 -4.40 -2.47 0.94
CA LEU A 112 -5.58 -2.48 1.80
C LEU A 112 -5.84 -3.86 2.41
N VAL A 113 -5.84 -4.92 1.60
CA VAL A 113 -6.03 -6.30 2.07
C VAL A 113 -4.93 -6.70 3.06
N MET A 114 -3.68 -6.34 2.78
CA MET A 114 -2.56 -6.60 3.69
C MET A 114 -2.72 -5.88 5.03
N ILE A 115 -3.14 -4.61 5.03
CA ILE A 115 -3.41 -3.85 6.25
C ILE A 115 -4.54 -4.50 7.06
N LEU A 116 -5.67 -4.83 6.41
CA LEU A 116 -6.79 -5.49 7.07
C LEU A 116 -6.41 -6.85 7.65
N PHE A 117 -5.62 -7.63 6.92
CA PHE A 117 -5.13 -8.93 7.41
C PHE A 117 -4.25 -8.78 8.66
N ILE A 118 -3.31 -7.82 8.66
CA ILE A 118 -2.45 -7.55 9.81
C ILE A 118 -3.28 -7.04 11.00
N LEU A 119 -4.17 -6.08 10.79
CA LEU A 119 -5.04 -5.54 11.84
C LEU A 119 -5.99 -6.61 12.41
N GLY A 120 -6.55 -7.47 11.56
CA GLY A 120 -7.39 -8.59 11.99
C GLY A 120 -6.62 -9.58 12.88
N LYS A 121 -5.38 -9.91 12.52
CA LYS A 121 -4.52 -10.78 13.34
C LYS A 121 -4.09 -10.14 14.65
N ILE A 122 -3.87 -8.82 14.65
CA ILE A 122 -3.62 -8.04 15.87
C ILE A 122 -4.86 -8.13 16.77
N SER A 123 -6.06 -7.83 16.25
CA SER A 123 -7.32 -7.88 17.00
C SER A 123 -7.56 -9.23 17.67
N GLU A 124 -7.41 -10.35 16.93
CA GLU A 124 -7.53 -11.73 17.45
C GLU A 124 -6.58 -12.05 18.63
N ALA A 125 -5.44 -11.35 18.72
CA ALA A 125 -4.47 -11.55 19.79
C ALA A 125 -4.73 -10.69 21.03
N PHE A 126 -5.43 -9.56 20.87
CA PHE A 126 -5.80 -8.66 21.97
C PHE A 126 -7.19 -8.95 22.55
N ASP A 127 -7.98 -9.80 21.89
CA ASP A 127 -9.29 -10.22 22.40
C ASP A 127 -9.17 -10.97 23.75
N ASP A 128 -9.79 -10.41 24.79
CA ASP A 128 -9.62 -10.78 26.19
C ASP A 128 -10.49 -11.98 26.61
N ASP A 129 -11.49 -12.33 25.80
CA ASP A 129 -12.49 -13.36 26.15
C ASP A 129 -12.00 -14.81 25.99
N ASN A 130 -10.75 -15.01 25.55
CA ASN A 130 -10.21 -16.34 25.29
C ASN A 130 -9.23 -16.81 26.37
N LYS A 131 -9.58 -17.90 27.09
CA LYS A 131 -8.64 -18.75 27.87
C LYS A 131 -7.44 -19.26 27.05
N LYS A 132 -7.43 -19.05 25.73
CA LYS A 132 -6.35 -19.31 24.76
C LYS A 132 -5.42 -18.11 24.50
N LYS A 133 -5.50 -17.01 25.26
CA LYS A 133 -4.71 -15.78 25.07
C LYS A 133 -3.20 -16.03 24.85
N LYS A 134 -2.60 -16.94 25.62
CA LYS A 134 -1.18 -17.34 25.45
C LYS A 134 -0.90 -18.02 24.10
N GLY A 135 -1.82 -18.86 23.62
CA GLY A 135 -1.68 -19.53 22.32
C GLY A 135 -1.81 -18.56 21.14
N ASN A 136 -2.79 -17.65 21.18
CA ASN A 136 -2.98 -16.66 20.11
C ASN A 136 -1.82 -15.66 20.03
N ILE A 137 -1.27 -15.21 21.18
CA ILE A 137 -0.08 -14.35 21.21
C ILE A 137 1.14 -15.08 20.63
N VAL A 138 1.34 -16.36 20.95
CA VAL A 138 2.43 -17.17 20.38
C VAL A 138 2.25 -17.34 18.86
N ILE A 139 1.03 -17.55 18.38
CA ILE A 139 0.72 -17.62 16.94
C ILE A 139 1.00 -16.27 16.27
N LEU A 140 0.60 -15.15 16.87
CA LEU A 140 0.87 -13.81 16.35
C LEU A 140 2.38 -13.52 16.30
N LEU A 141 3.12 -13.86 17.35
CA LEU A 141 4.58 -13.72 17.40
C LEU A 141 5.27 -14.61 16.37
N ALA A 142 4.80 -15.84 16.17
CA ALA A 142 5.29 -16.73 15.12
C ALA A 142 4.99 -16.16 13.72
N LEU A 143 3.82 -15.57 13.51
CA LEU A 143 3.45 -14.87 12.27
C LEU A 143 4.35 -13.65 12.03
N PHE A 144 4.62 -12.83 13.05
CA PHE A 144 5.56 -11.71 12.96
C PHE A 144 7.00 -12.17 12.73
N ALA A 145 7.43 -13.28 13.35
CA ALA A 145 8.74 -13.86 13.12
C ALA A 145 8.88 -14.39 11.69
N LEU A 146 7.86 -15.09 11.17
CA LEU A 146 7.76 -15.52 9.77
C LEU A 146 7.75 -14.31 8.84
N LEU A 147 6.92 -13.30 9.10
CA LEU A 147 6.90 -12.06 8.34
C LEU A 147 8.29 -11.43 8.34
N LYS A 148 8.98 -11.32 9.48
CA LYS A 148 10.34 -10.77 9.55
C LYS A 148 11.34 -11.57 8.72
N LEU A 149 11.27 -12.91 8.77
CA LEU A 149 12.14 -13.80 8.01
C LEU A 149 11.90 -13.68 6.49
N PHE A 150 10.63 -13.67 6.09
CA PHE A 150 10.19 -13.59 4.69
C PHE A 150 10.05 -12.15 4.18
N TRP A 151 10.19 -11.13 5.04
CA TRP A 151 10.00 -9.74 4.67
C TRP A 151 11.00 -9.32 3.61
N LYS A 152 12.27 -9.64 3.82
CA LYS A 152 13.33 -9.28 2.87
C LYS A 152 13.11 -9.89 1.47
N PRO A 153 12.87 -11.20 1.31
CA PRO A 153 12.58 -11.76 -0.01
C PRO A 153 11.25 -11.26 -0.60
N LEU A 154 10.20 -11.12 0.21
CA LEU A 154 8.89 -10.63 -0.24
C LEU A 154 8.98 -9.17 -0.71
N LYS A 155 9.63 -8.32 0.07
CA LYS A 155 9.92 -6.92 -0.26
C LYS A 155 10.76 -6.83 -1.54
N ASN A 156 11.81 -7.64 -1.68
CA ASN A 156 12.62 -7.66 -2.91
C ASN A 156 11.88 -8.21 -4.14
N PHE A 157 10.80 -8.96 -3.95
CA PHE A 157 9.95 -9.46 -5.03
C PHE A 157 8.99 -8.37 -5.50
N PHE A 158 8.33 -7.68 -4.56
CA PHE A 158 7.39 -6.61 -4.88
C PHE A 158 8.08 -5.29 -5.27
N ILE A 159 9.23 -4.97 -4.69
CA ILE A 159 10.04 -3.81 -5.07
C ILE A 159 11.02 -4.27 -6.15
N ASN A 160 10.64 -4.00 -7.40
CA ASN A 160 11.31 -4.56 -8.57
C ASN A 160 11.59 -3.54 -9.67
N GLY A 161 11.40 -2.24 -9.43
CA GLY A 161 11.63 -1.16 -10.40
C GLY A 161 12.96 -1.29 -11.13
N ASP A 162 14.06 -1.29 -10.38
CA ASP A 162 15.41 -1.39 -10.96
C ASP A 162 15.63 -2.67 -11.77
N LYS A 163 15.13 -3.81 -11.28
CA LYS A 163 15.29 -5.11 -11.95
C LYS A 163 14.56 -5.15 -13.29
N VAL A 164 13.42 -4.49 -13.38
CA VAL A 164 12.63 -4.39 -14.61
C VAL A 164 13.28 -3.42 -15.58
N ARG A 165 13.68 -2.23 -15.11
CA ARG A 165 14.41 -1.24 -15.93
C ARG A 165 15.72 -1.79 -16.48
N ALA A 166 16.46 -2.55 -15.67
CA ALA A 166 17.67 -3.27 -16.10
C ALA A 166 17.38 -4.21 -17.28
N LYS A 167 16.31 -5.02 -17.18
CA LYS A 167 15.92 -5.96 -18.24
C LYS A 167 15.46 -5.26 -19.51
N ARG A 168 14.86 -4.08 -19.38
CA ARG A 168 14.43 -3.25 -20.51
C ARG A 168 15.56 -2.45 -21.16
N GLY A 169 16.78 -2.46 -20.57
CA GLY A 169 17.91 -1.67 -21.06
C GLY A 169 17.85 -0.19 -20.70
N GLU A 170 16.94 0.22 -19.82
CA GLU A 170 16.70 1.63 -19.47
C GLU A 170 17.76 2.19 -18.50
N LEU A 171 18.43 1.34 -17.71
CA LEU A 171 19.47 1.78 -16.76
C LEU A 171 20.76 2.26 -17.44
N ILE A 172 21.12 1.67 -18.59
CA ILE A 172 22.36 2.01 -19.33
C ILE A 172 22.27 3.43 -19.94
N GLN A 173 21.06 3.90 -20.24
CA GLN A 173 20.85 5.25 -20.81
C GLN A 173 20.89 6.38 -19.77
N VAL A 174 20.77 6.09 -18.48
CA VAL A 174 20.85 7.11 -17.42
C VAL A 174 22.32 7.47 -17.14
N GLU A 175 23.22 6.48 -17.14
CA GLU A 175 24.66 6.71 -16.97
C GLU A 175 25.29 7.47 -18.14
N SER A 176 24.88 7.17 -19.39
CA SER A 176 25.41 7.86 -20.58
C SER A 176 24.93 9.30 -20.75
N ASN A 177 23.84 9.69 -20.06
CA ASN A 177 23.25 11.03 -20.14
C ASN A 177 23.58 11.91 -18.93
N THR A 178 24.41 11.42 -18.00
CA THR A 178 24.94 12.25 -16.91
C THR A 178 26.18 12.95 -17.45
N PRO A 179 26.19 14.28 -17.66
CA PRO A 179 27.41 14.96 -18.07
C PRO A 179 28.46 14.76 -16.98
N SER A 180 29.61 14.21 -17.37
CA SER A 180 30.80 14.17 -16.54
C SER A 180 31.11 15.59 -16.08
N GLN A 181 30.94 15.86 -14.79
CA GLN A 181 31.51 17.05 -14.15
C GLN A 181 33.03 16.95 -14.14
#